data_AF-A0A327KR28-F1
#
_entry.id   AF-A0A327KR28-F1
#
_cell.length_a   1.000
_cell.length_b   1.000
_cell.length_c   1.000
_cell.angle_alpha   90.00
_cell.angle_beta   90.00
_cell.angle_gamma   90.00
#
_symmetry.space_group_name_H-M   'P 1'
#
loop_
_entity.id
_entity.type
_entity.pdbx_description
1 polymer ?
#
loop_
_entity_poly.entity_id
_entity_poly.type
_entity_poly.pdbx_seq_one_letter_code
_entity_poly.pdbx_strand_id
1 'polypeptide(L)'
;MRDHTPSDARRQRRPVGPPVAPVFVDPAKFPDVYALTADGDCMGAELPNGAKLGFTTAERPRRGDIVVLWFRPGRVPAGPHQARVKRLVREPPSWVSFPHQDVPGSEVEPFLAVEMTHPPRRFEIRCADLLAMHKFIGVIPPERLAWPKVPAEAVALDGRP
;
A
#
# COMPACT_ATOMS: atom_id res chain seq x y z
N MET A 1 15.15 -34.33 33.22
CA MET A 1 15.12 -32.88 33.49
C MET A 1 15.69 -32.22 32.24
N ARG A 2 14.85 -31.64 31.37
CA ARG A 2 15.29 -31.04 30.09
C ARG A 2 15.24 -29.53 30.26
N ASP A 3 16.39 -28.87 30.18
CA ASP A 3 16.49 -27.42 30.24
C ASP A 3 15.90 -26.81 28.97
N HIS A 4 14.88 -25.96 29.15
CA HIS A 4 14.35 -25.07 28.14
C HIS A 4 15.10 -23.74 28.23
N THR A 5 15.95 -23.46 27.24
CA THR A 5 16.49 -22.12 27.02
C THR A 5 15.50 -21.33 26.14
N PRO A 6 14.90 -20.22 26.60
CA PRO A 6 14.10 -19.37 25.73
C PRO A 6 15.02 -18.56 24.82
N SER A 7 14.88 -18.75 23.50
CA SER A 7 15.57 -17.93 22.49
C SER A 7 14.94 -16.54 22.44
N ASP A 8 15.55 -15.62 23.18
CA ASP A 8 15.17 -14.21 23.29
C ASP A 8 15.62 -13.43 22.04
N ALA A 9 14.96 -13.65 20.90
CA ALA A 9 15.17 -12.88 19.68
C ALA A 9 14.53 -11.49 19.84
N ARG A 10 15.17 -10.60 20.62
CA ARG A 10 14.83 -9.18 20.68
C ARG A 10 14.89 -8.60 19.26
N ARG A 11 13.71 -8.30 18.69
CA ARG A 11 13.57 -7.39 17.54
C ARG A 11 14.33 -6.10 17.87
N GLN A 12 15.53 -5.94 17.31
CA GLN A 12 16.27 -4.69 17.41
C GLN A 12 15.41 -3.59 16.77
N ARG A 13 14.84 -2.71 17.61
CA ARG A 13 14.16 -1.52 17.13
C ARG A 13 15.21 -0.66 16.43
N ARG A 14 15.07 -0.46 15.12
CA ARG A 14 15.92 0.48 14.38
C ARG A 14 15.84 1.85 15.08
N PRO A 15 16.96 2.59 15.22
CA PRO A 15 16.93 3.92 15.79
C PRO A 15 15.95 4.79 15.00
N VAL A 16 15.02 5.42 15.72
CA VAL A 16 14.04 6.35 15.15
C VAL A 16 14.81 7.62 14.79
N GLY A 17 14.95 7.88 13.50
CA GLY A 17 15.50 9.16 13.00
C GLY A 17 14.61 10.34 13.43
N PRO A 18 15.06 11.59 13.23
CA PRO A 18 14.26 12.77 13.54
C PRO A 18 12.88 12.67 12.85
N PRO A 19 11.82 13.23 13.45
CA PRO A 19 10.48 13.21 12.87
C PRO A 19 10.50 13.94 11.52
N VAL A 20 10.54 13.18 10.43
CA VAL A 20 10.31 13.69 9.09
C VAL A 20 8.82 14.01 9.02
N ALA A 21 8.47 15.26 8.69
CA ALA A 21 7.07 15.62 8.45
C ALA A 21 6.46 14.61 7.47
N PRO A 22 5.23 14.11 7.71
CA PRO A 22 4.64 13.10 6.84
C PRO A 22 4.51 13.68 5.42
N VAL A 23 5.35 13.17 4.54
CA VAL A 23 5.35 13.44 3.11
C VAL A 23 4.17 12.66 2.53
N PHE A 24 3.02 13.32 2.39
CA PHE A 24 1.86 12.72 1.73
C PHE A 24 2.00 12.89 0.22
N VAL A 25 1.87 11.77 -0.47
CA VAL A 25 1.99 11.69 -1.92
C VAL A 25 0.60 11.67 -2.54
N ASP A 26 0.42 12.41 -3.63
CA ASP A 26 -0.79 12.35 -4.46
C ASP A 26 -0.62 11.28 -5.57
N PRO A 27 -1.26 10.11 -5.45
CA PRO A 27 -1.12 9.03 -6.41
C PRO A 27 -1.72 9.33 -7.79
N ALA A 28 -2.57 10.36 -7.93
CA ALA A 28 -3.13 10.77 -9.22
C ALA A 28 -2.07 11.39 -10.16
N LYS A 29 -0.94 11.83 -9.60
CA LYS A 29 0.17 12.46 -10.37
C LYS A 29 1.23 11.44 -10.81
N PHE A 30 0.99 10.16 -10.59
CA PHE A 30 1.97 9.14 -10.94
C PHE A 30 1.99 8.86 -12.43
N PRO A 31 3.16 8.49 -12.99
CA PRO A 31 3.21 7.99 -14.36
C PRO A 31 2.46 6.66 -14.48
N ASP A 32 2.07 6.31 -15.71
CA ASP A 32 1.30 5.10 -16.02
C ASP A 32 1.90 3.81 -15.47
N VAL A 33 3.23 3.78 -15.37
CA VAL A 33 4.01 2.73 -14.76
C VAL A 33 5.04 3.35 -13.82
N TYR A 34 5.09 2.87 -12.59
CA TYR A 34 6.05 3.33 -11.59
C TYR A 34 6.53 2.18 -10.70
N ALA A 35 7.60 2.46 -9.94
CA ALA A 35 8.21 1.50 -9.05
C ALA A 35 8.18 1.98 -7.59
N LEU A 36 7.96 1.05 -6.65
CA LEU A 36 8.18 1.25 -5.22
C LEU A 36 9.14 0.19 -4.67
N THR A 37 9.87 0.52 -3.61
CA THR A 37 10.62 -0.48 -2.85
C THR A 37 9.72 -1.09 -1.78
N ALA A 38 9.64 -2.41 -1.71
CA ALA A 38 8.93 -3.11 -0.66
C ALA A 38 9.62 -2.87 0.70
N ASP A 39 8.85 -2.45 1.70
CA ASP A 39 9.28 -2.35 3.09
C ASP A 39 8.31 -3.14 3.97
N GLY A 40 8.84 -4.12 4.68
CA GLY A 40 8.09 -5.11 5.46
C GLY A 40 7.91 -6.45 4.76
N ASP A 41 7.38 -7.41 5.51
CA ASP A 41 7.29 -8.82 5.16
C ASP A 41 5.84 -9.31 5.01
N CYS A 42 4.86 -8.39 4.99
CA CYS A 42 3.44 -8.76 5.06
C CYS A 42 2.93 -9.62 3.87
N MET A 43 3.68 -9.59 2.75
CA MET A 43 3.45 -10.41 1.56
C MET A 43 4.63 -11.38 1.30
N GLY A 44 5.44 -11.68 2.33
CA GLY A 44 6.80 -12.22 2.19
C GLY A 44 6.96 -13.54 1.40
N ALA A 45 5.91 -14.36 1.30
CA ALA A 45 5.92 -15.55 0.46
C ALA A 45 5.91 -15.22 -1.05
N GLU A 46 5.40 -14.05 -1.42
CA GLU A 46 5.17 -13.63 -2.80
C GLU A 46 6.08 -12.47 -3.19
N LEU A 47 6.31 -11.55 -2.25
CA LEU A 47 7.03 -10.30 -2.45
C LEU A 47 8.11 -10.15 -1.37
N PRO A 48 9.39 -10.33 -1.72
CA PRO A 48 10.49 -10.16 -0.79
C PRO A 48 10.62 -8.72 -0.28
N ASN A 49 10.98 -8.56 0.99
CA ASN A 49 11.36 -7.26 1.54
C ASN A 49 12.55 -6.67 0.76
N GLY A 50 12.51 -5.37 0.46
CA GLY A 50 13.51 -4.68 -0.36
C GLY A 50 13.37 -4.88 -1.88
N ALA A 51 12.47 -5.73 -2.35
CA ALA A 51 12.22 -5.91 -3.78
C ALA A 51 11.67 -4.61 -4.42
N LYS A 52 12.03 -4.35 -5.68
CA LYS A 52 11.44 -3.27 -6.46
C LYS A 52 10.17 -3.78 -7.13
N LEU A 53 9.05 -3.21 -6.74
CA LEU A 53 7.72 -3.63 -7.17
C LEU A 53 7.20 -2.66 -8.22
N GLY A 54 6.82 -3.20 -9.37
CA GLY A 54 6.20 -2.46 -10.46
C GLY A 54 4.70 -2.35 -10.31
N PHE A 55 4.16 -1.16 -10.56
CA PHE A 55 2.73 -0.89 -10.54
C PHE A 55 2.29 -0.12 -11.79
N THR A 56 1.03 -0.30 -12.17
CA THR A 56 0.39 0.50 -13.24
C THR A 56 -0.88 1.19 -12.76
N THR A 57 -1.09 2.42 -13.24
CA THR A 57 -2.32 3.20 -13.06
C THR A 57 -3.35 2.92 -14.18
N ALA A 58 -2.91 2.33 -15.30
CA ALA A 58 -3.71 2.18 -16.52
C ALA A 58 -4.67 0.98 -16.49
N GLU A 59 -4.38 -0.04 -15.67
CA GLU A 59 -5.19 -1.25 -15.57
C GLU A 59 -6.03 -1.26 -14.29
N ARG A 60 -7.34 -1.51 -14.43
CA ARG A 60 -8.23 -1.76 -13.29
C ARG A 60 -7.87 -3.11 -12.64
N PRO A 61 -7.49 -3.14 -11.34
CA PRO A 61 -7.21 -4.39 -10.65
C PRO A 61 -8.44 -5.29 -10.52
N ARG A 62 -8.21 -6.60 -10.59
CA ARG A 62 -9.23 -7.66 -10.48
C ARG A 62 -9.00 -8.56 -9.28
N ARG A 63 -10.02 -9.34 -8.91
CA ARG A 63 -9.88 -10.37 -7.87
C ARG A 63 -8.69 -11.28 -8.17
N GLY A 64 -7.86 -11.49 -7.15
CA GLY A 64 -6.62 -12.26 -7.23
C GLY A 64 -5.38 -11.41 -7.49
N ASP A 65 -5.53 -10.21 -8.06
CA ASP A 65 -4.38 -9.33 -8.31
C ASP A 65 -3.74 -8.86 -7.02
N ILE A 66 -2.42 -8.65 -7.07
CA ILE A 66 -1.73 -7.88 -6.05
C ILE A 66 -1.91 -6.40 -6.38
N VAL A 67 -2.18 -5.59 -5.37
CA VAL A 67 -2.43 -4.16 -5.50
C VAL A 67 -1.64 -3.37 -4.47
N VAL A 68 -1.31 -2.13 -4.82
CA VAL A 68 -0.92 -1.11 -3.85
C VAL A 68 -2.12 -0.21 -3.56
N LEU A 69 -2.43 -0.08 -2.28
CA LEU A 69 -3.53 0.72 -1.73
C LEU A 69 -2.95 2.01 -1.16
N TRP A 70 -3.32 3.14 -1.73
CA TRP A 70 -2.90 4.46 -1.25
C TRP A 70 -3.95 5.01 -0.30
N PHE A 71 -3.62 5.13 0.98
CA PHE A 71 -4.56 5.63 1.99
C PHE A 71 -4.61 7.15 2.02
N ARG A 72 -5.78 7.70 2.34
CA ARG A 72 -5.94 9.13 2.62
C ARG A 72 -5.10 9.56 3.83
N PRO A 73 -4.63 10.81 3.89
CA PRO A 73 -4.04 11.38 5.10
C PRO A 73 -4.96 11.17 6.30
N GLY A 74 -4.38 10.87 7.47
CA GLY A 74 -5.13 10.60 8.71
C GLY A 74 -5.69 9.17 8.84
N ARG A 75 -5.67 8.34 7.77
CA ARG A 75 -6.00 6.90 7.87
C ARG A 75 -4.81 6.02 8.23
N VAL A 76 -3.61 6.60 8.20
CA VAL A 76 -2.38 6.00 8.71
C VAL A 76 -1.79 6.93 9.78
N PRO A 77 -1.24 6.38 10.88
CA PRO A 77 -0.48 7.18 11.84
C PRO A 77 0.68 7.93 11.16
N ALA A 78 1.19 8.99 11.79
CA ALA A 78 2.44 9.63 11.34
C ALA A 78 3.62 8.67 11.54
N GLY A 79 4.42 8.43 10.50
CA GLY A 79 5.58 7.52 10.53
C GLY A 79 5.48 6.29 9.60
N PRO A 80 4.41 5.46 9.62
CA PRO A 80 4.27 4.36 8.67
C PRO A 80 4.06 4.83 7.22
N HIS A 81 4.25 3.89 6.29
CA HIS A 81 4.00 4.11 4.87
C HIS A 81 2.53 4.48 4.59
N GLN A 82 2.33 5.49 3.73
CA GLN A 82 1.01 5.87 3.22
C GLN A 82 0.34 4.75 2.43
N ALA A 83 1.15 3.90 1.78
CA ALA A 83 0.69 2.84 0.90
C ALA A 83 0.89 1.45 1.51
N ARG A 84 0.00 0.50 1.19
CA ARG A 84 0.14 -0.91 1.58
C ARG A 84 -0.07 -1.83 0.39
N VAL A 85 0.77 -2.86 0.28
CA VAL A 85 0.63 -3.89 -0.75
C VAL A 85 -0.14 -5.09 -0.21
N LYS A 86 -1.16 -5.53 -0.93
CA LYS A 86 -2.07 -6.63 -0.53
C LYS A 86 -2.57 -7.39 -1.76
N ARG A 87 -3.12 -8.59 -1.56
CA ARG A 87 -3.84 -9.34 -2.60
C ARG A 87 -5.33 -9.02 -2.53
N LEU A 88 -5.95 -8.71 -3.67
CA LEU A 88 -7.36 -8.35 -3.76
C LEU A 88 -8.26 -9.60 -3.73
N VAL A 89 -9.15 -9.68 -2.75
CA VAL A 89 -10.09 -10.79 -2.58
C VAL A 89 -11.46 -10.45 -3.17
N ARG A 90 -11.90 -9.20 -2.99
CA ARG A 90 -13.15 -8.65 -3.54
C ARG A 90 -12.86 -7.27 -4.11
N GLU A 91 -13.19 -7.11 -5.39
CA GLU A 91 -13.05 -5.83 -6.09
C GLU A 91 -13.99 -4.77 -5.52
N PRO A 92 -13.63 -3.47 -5.60
CA PRO A 92 -14.59 -2.40 -5.42
C PRO A 92 -15.75 -2.55 -6.42
N PRO A 93 -16.99 -2.20 -6.02
CA PRO A 93 -18.12 -2.16 -6.95
C PRO A 93 -17.81 -1.40 -8.24
N SER A 94 -18.46 -1.78 -9.35
CA SER A 94 -18.17 -1.24 -10.68
C SER A 94 -18.27 0.29 -10.77
N TRP A 95 -19.17 0.88 -9.97
CA TRP A 95 -19.44 2.31 -9.88
C TRP A 95 -18.46 3.10 -8.98
N VAL A 96 -17.57 2.42 -8.24
CA VAL A 96 -16.54 3.08 -7.43
C VAL A 96 -15.39 3.54 -8.31
N SER A 97 -15.03 4.82 -8.18
CA SER A 97 -13.79 5.40 -8.66
C SER A 97 -12.99 5.95 -7.47
N PHE A 98 -11.68 6.08 -7.64
CA PHE A 98 -10.78 6.65 -6.62
C PHE A 98 -10.23 8.01 -7.09
N PRO A 99 -10.13 9.01 -6.20
CA PRO A 99 -10.55 8.99 -4.80
C PRO A 99 -12.08 8.92 -4.64
N HIS A 100 -12.58 7.99 -3.82
CA HIS A 100 -14.02 7.82 -3.64
C HIS A 100 -14.58 8.88 -2.69
N GLN A 101 -15.72 9.46 -3.05
CA GLN A 101 -16.49 10.37 -2.20
C GLN A 101 -17.86 9.74 -1.96
N ASP A 102 -18.25 9.65 -0.68
CA ASP A 102 -19.57 9.15 -0.31
C ASP A 102 -20.65 10.15 -0.78
N VAL A 103 -21.77 9.62 -1.26
CA VAL A 103 -22.91 10.45 -1.68
C VAL A 103 -23.65 10.93 -0.42
N PRO A 104 -23.89 12.24 -0.23
CA PRO A 104 -24.63 12.75 0.92
C PRO A 104 -26.01 12.08 1.05
N GLY A 105 -26.30 11.53 2.23
CA GLY A 105 -27.56 10.83 2.50
C GLY A 105 -27.62 9.37 2.03
N SER A 106 -26.54 8.84 1.46
CA SER A 106 -26.43 7.40 1.17
C SER A 106 -26.30 6.60 2.47
N GLU A 107 -27.08 5.52 2.59
CA GLU A 107 -26.94 4.52 3.66
C GLU A 107 -26.02 3.35 3.25
N VAL A 108 -25.43 3.42 2.06
CA VAL A 108 -24.55 2.38 1.49
C VAL A 108 -23.13 2.88 1.40
N GLU A 109 -22.19 2.13 2.01
CA GLU A 109 -20.75 2.37 1.93
C GLU A 109 -20.05 1.25 1.14
N PRO A 110 -19.24 1.55 0.12
CA PRO A 110 -18.51 0.53 -0.63
C PRO A 110 -17.24 0.06 0.10
N PHE A 111 -17.06 -1.25 0.16
CA PHE A 111 -15.87 -1.91 0.69
C PHE A 111 -15.20 -2.80 -0.35
N LEU A 112 -13.87 -2.80 -0.36
CA LEU A 112 -13.07 -3.85 -0.97
C LEU A 112 -12.56 -4.82 0.10
N ALA A 113 -12.27 -6.06 -0.28
CA ALA A 113 -11.67 -7.03 0.63
C ALA A 113 -10.30 -7.44 0.12
N VAL A 114 -9.33 -7.52 1.03
CA VAL A 114 -7.95 -7.86 0.73
C VAL A 114 -7.40 -8.87 1.71
N GLU A 115 -6.32 -9.54 1.32
CA GLU A 115 -5.59 -10.46 2.17
C GLU A 115 -4.08 -10.20 2.16
N MET A 116 -3.44 -10.68 3.20
CA MET A 116 -1.98 -10.72 3.33
C MET A 116 -1.55 -12.14 3.71
N THR A 117 -0.36 -12.55 3.29
CA THR A 117 0.13 -13.92 3.48
C THR A 117 0.98 -14.09 4.74
N HIS A 118 1.43 -13.00 5.38
CA HIS A 118 2.27 -13.08 6.57
C HIS A 118 1.99 -11.95 7.59
N PRO A 119 1.37 -12.25 8.75
CA PRO A 119 0.61 -13.46 9.04
C PRO A 119 -0.64 -13.55 8.14
N PRO A 120 -1.13 -14.75 7.79
CA PRO A 120 -2.33 -14.92 6.98
C PRO A 120 -3.55 -14.23 7.58
N ARG A 121 -4.07 -13.20 6.92
CA ARG A 121 -5.23 -12.43 7.39
C ARG A 121 -6.01 -11.80 6.25
N ARG A 122 -7.32 -11.64 6.45
CA ARG A 122 -8.24 -10.93 5.55
C ARG A 122 -8.85 -9.72 6.26
N PHE A 123 -9.04 -8.64 5.51
CA PHE A 123 -9.64 -7.40 6.02
C PHE A 123 -10.47 -6.74 4.93
N GLU A 124 -11.46 -5.97 5.38
CA GLU A 124 -12.24 -5.09 4.54
C GLU A 124 -11.74 -3.66 4.71
N ILE A 125 -11.75 -2.90 3.60
CA ILE A 125 -11.29 -1.52 3.57
C ILE A 125 -12.38 -0.70 2.89
N ARG A 126 -12.81 0.38 3.54
CA ARG A 126 -13.74 1.34 2.94
C ARG A 126 -13.07 2.02 1.75
N CYS A 127 -13.78 2.14 0.65
CA CYS A 127 -13.23 2.83 -0.52
C CYS A 127 -12.98 4.33 -0.22
N ALA A 128 -13.78 4.93 0.67
CA ALA A 128 -13.60 6.29 1.15
C ALA A 128 -12.26 6.52 1.86
N ASP A 129 -11.61 5.47 2.40
CA ASP A 129 -10.32 5.58 3.09
C ASP A 129 -9.12 5.59 2.13
N LEU A 130 -9.36 5.42 0.83
CA LEU A 130 -8.33 5.32 -0.20
C LEU A 130 -8.33 6.52 -1.15
N LEU A 131 -7.12 6.93 -1.53
CA LEU A 131 -6.87 7.87 -2.63
C LEU A 131 -6.79 7.17 -3.97
N ALA A 132 -6.21 5.98 -4.01
CA ALA A 132 -6.01 5.21 -5.24
C ALA A 132 -5.75 3.72 -4.95
N MET A 133 -5.93 2.89 -5.98
CA MET A 133 -5.55 1.48 -6.00
C MET A 133 -4.93 1.16 -7.35
N HIS A 134 -3.67 0.73 -7.36
CA HIS A 134 -2.92 0.45 -8.59
C HIS A 134 -2.49 -1.02 -8.66
N LYS A 135 -2.52 -1.60 -9.86
CA LYS A 135 -2.24 -3.02 -10.08
C LYS A 135 -0.75 -3.29 -10.07
N PHE A 136 -0.33 -4.37 -9.39
CA PHE A 136 1.03 -4.88 -9.47
C PHE A 136 1.26 -5.58 -10.81
N ILE A 137 2.38 -5.27 -11.48
CA ILE A 137 2.72 -5.82 -12.81
C ILE A 137 3.99 -6.67 -12.80
N GLY A 138 4.67 -6.79 -11.65
CA GLY A 138 5.84 -7.65 -11.49
C GLY A 138 6.93 -7.07 -10.60
N VAL A 139 7.85 -7.93 -10.20
CA VAL A 139 9.10 -7.50 -9.56
C VAL A 139 10.04 -7.00 -10.65
N ILE A 140 10.56 -5.79 -10.48
CA ILE A 140 11.49 -5.17 -11.42
C ILE A 140 12.89 -5.74 -11.13
N PRO A 141 13.53 -6.39 -12.12
CA PRO A 141 14.87 -6.88 -11.95
C PRO A 141 15.86 -5.73 -11.67
N PRO A 142 16.90 -5.94 -10.84
CA PRO A 142 17.89 -4.91 -10.52
C PRO A 142 18.52 -4.24 -11.76
N GLU A 143 18.72 -5.00 -12.82
CA GLU A 143 19.31 -4.59 -14.10
C GLU A 143 18.40 -3.69 -14.96
N ARG A 144 17.09 -3.64 -14.66
CA ARG A 144 16.09 -2.94 -15.49
C ARG A 144 15.70 -1.57 -14.93
N LEU A 145 16.62 -0.92 -14.22
CA LEU A 145 16.39 0.28 -13.41
C LEU A 145 16.15 1.60 -14.18
N ALA A 146 15.63 1.53 -15.40
CA ALA A 146 15.30 2.68 -16.23
C ALA A 146 13.83 3.13 -16.11
N TRP A 147 13.04 2.54 -15.20
CA TRP A 147 11.66 2.98 -14.99
C TRP A 147 11.60 4.33 -14.28
N PRO A 148 10.64 5.20 -14.67
CA PRO A 148 10.46 6.47 -14.03
C PRO A 148 10.20 6.24 -12.54
N LYS A 149 11.10 6.77 -11.71
CA LYS A 149 10.91 6.81 -10.27
C LYS A 149 9.78 7.81 -10.01
N VAL A 150 8.91 7.51 -9.04
CA VAL A 150 7.97 8.51 -8.54
C VAL A 150 8.81 9.72 -8.10
N PRO A 151 8.57 10.93 -8.66
CA PRO A 151 9.31 12.11 -8.29
C PRO A 151 9.19 12.35 -6.79
N ALA A 152 10.30 12.72 -6.13
CA ALA A 152 10.30 13.06 -4.71
C ALA A 152 9.38 14.26 -4.38
N GLU A 153 8.94 15.00 -5.40
CA GLU A 153 8.11 16.20 -5.35
C GLU A 153 6.62 15.97 -5.62
N ALA A 154 6.13 14.71 -5.69
CA ALA A 154 4.69 14.39 -5.73
C ALA A 154 3.95 14.72 -4.40
N VAL A 155 4.47 15.69 -3.65
CA VAL A 155 4.27 15.93 -2.23
C VAL A 155 3.64 17.31 -2.07
N ALA A 156 2.33 17.30 -1.96
CA ALA A 156 1.51 18.24 -1.20
C ALA A 156 0.07 17.95 -1.57
N LEU A 157 -0.62 17.18 -0.72
CA LEU A 157 -2.05 17.39 -0.58
C LEU A 157 -2.16 18.61 0.32
N ASP A 158 -2.55 19.76 -0.24
CA ASP A 158 -2.86 20.95 0.55
C ASP A 158 -3.87 20.54 1.61
N GLY A 159 -3.46 20.60 2.88
CA GLY A 159 -4.22 20.15 4.03
C GLY A 159 -5.42 21.06 4.31
N ARG A 160 -6.41 21.06 3.42
CA ARG A 160 -7.71 21.68 3.68
C ARG A 160 -8.76 20.58 3.94
N PRO A 161 -9.49 20.69 5.06
CA PRO A 161 -10.59 19.79 5.38
C PRO A 161 -11.72 19.87 4.35
#